data_AF-A0A1G8TM56-F1
#
_entry.id   AF-A0A1G8TM56-F1
#
_cell.length_a   1.000
_cell.length_b   1.000
_cell.length_c   1.000
_cell.angle_alpha   90.00
_cell.angle_beta   90.00
_cell.angle_gamma   90.00
#
_symmetry.space_group_name_H-M   'P 1'
#
loop_
_entity.id
_entity.type
_entity.pdbx_description
1 polymer ?
#
loop_
_entity_poly.entity_id
_entity_poly.type
_entity_poly.pdbx_seq_one_letter_code
_entity_poly.pdbx_strand_id
1 'polypeptide(L)'
;MKKSILGIIISLLAVFLLSACKETGGIKLLDNASPETCALALYYFDGEKTEIKWIFDQEEEEKIIEEINKLNTKQADSSKIEDIKVPCYGIGISDKDGEEICLSYCDGLWLTKDGNVYKAKYNLKKLYDKTSDTGNSYDGGLLYPNAALLGEYDVRFYQKVEDFPSEKNNISMSFVSMEDNIVTVSLKNDSGADFFYGEYFSLQKKIDGEWYVLPMKMTNWGYTDIGLYLPAGESSEEICNLTPYGTLEKGTYRIEKEGLAAEFEIK
;
A
#
# COMPACT_ATOMS: atom_id res chain seq x y z
N MET A 1 63.23 -7.81 -26.37
CA MET A 1 63.74 -7.84 -24.98
C MET A 1 62.85 -6.95 -24.13
N LYS A 2 62.29 -7.50 -23.03
CA LYS A 2 61.38 -6.91 -22.00
C LYS A 2 59.98 -6.52 -22.50
N LYS A 3 58.94 -7.36 -22.38
CA LYS A 3 58.14 -7.88 -21.22
C LYS A 3 57.15 -6.87 -20.61
N SER A 4 55.85 -7.19 -20.80
CA SER A 4 54.64 -7.12 -19.92
C SER A 4 54.50 -5.97 -18.90
N ILE A 5 53.32 -5.37 -18.74
CA ILE A 5 52.22 -5.78 -17.83
C ILE A 5 50.92 -5.16 -18.39
N LEU A 6 49.97 -5.95 -18.91
CA LEU A 6 48.82 -6.56 -18.23
C LEU A 6 47.84 -5.54 -17.60
N GLY A 7 46.68 -5.38 -18.24
CA GLY A 7 45.55 -4.58 -17.75
C GLY A 7 44.30 -4.95 -18.53
N ILE A 8 43.81 -6.17 -18.31
CA ILE A 8 42.52 -6.67 -18.78
C ILE A 8 41.43 -5.97 -17.96
N ILE A 9 40.51 -5.25 -18.61
CA ILE A 9 39.16 -5.04 -18.10
C ILE A 9 38.21 -5.51 -19.20
N ILE A 10 37.88 -6.80 -19.11
CA ILE A 10 36.73 -7.44 -19.76
C ILE A 10 35.69 -7.62 -18.66
N SER A 11 34.42 -7.39 -19.02
CA SER A 11 33.16 -7.70 -18.31
C SER A 11 32.87 -6.90 -17.03
N LEU A 12 31.62 -6.55 -16.67
CA LEU A 12 30.34 -7.18 -16.96
C LEU A 12 29.26 -6.13 -17.30
N LEU A 13 28.76 -6.17 -18.54
CA LEU A 13 27.35 -5.89 -18.80
C LEU A 13 26.63 -7.22 -18.53
N ALA A 14 26.22 -7.45 -17.27
CA ALA A 14 25.43 -8.62 -16.91
C ALA A 14 23.97 -8.36 -17.32
N VAL A 15 23.70 -8.55 -18.62
CA VAL A 15 22.37 -8.89 -19.09
C VAL A 15 22.05 -10.26 -18.50
N PHE A 16 21.41 -10.30 -17.34
CA PHE A 16 20.69 -11.50 -16.92
C PHE A 16 19.39 -11.59 -17.71
N LEU A 17 19.54 -12.03 -18.97
CA LEU A 17 18.57 -12.88 -19.62
C LEU A 17 18.52 -14.19 -18.81
N LEU A 18 17.67 -14.26 -17.79
CA LEU A 18 17.30 -15.54 -17.23
C LEU A 18 16.44 -16.25 -18.27
N SER A 19 17.11 -17.21 -18.92
CA SER A 19 16.56 -18.21 -19.81
C SER A 19 15.27 -18.77 -19.22
N ALA A 20 14.17 -18.54 -19.92
CA ALA A 20 12.92 -19.26 -19.77
C ALA A 20 13.19 -20.76 -19.94
N CYS A 21 13.39 -21.47 -18.83
CA CYS A 21 12.83 -22.81 -18.73
C CYS A 21 11.32 -22.61 -18.80
N LYS A 22 10.79 -22.81 -20.00
CA LYS A 22 9.38 -22.67 -20.33
C LYS A 22 8.62 -23.77 -19.61
N GLU A 23 8.32 -23.56 -18.32
CA GLU A 23 7.19 -24.23 -17.71
C GLU A 23 5.98 -23.92 -18.58
N THR A 24 5.28 -24.96 -19.00
CA THR A 24 4.15 -24.85 -19.93
C THR A 24 2.86 -24.50 -19.19
N GLY A 25 2.95 -24.08 -17.92
CA GLY A 25 1.88 -23.55 -17.09
C GLY A 25 2.09 -22.06 -16.80
N GLY A 26 1.00 -21.35 -16.49
CA GLY A 26 1.08 -20.00 -15.93
C GLY A 26 1.68 -20.02 -14.52
N ILE A 27 2.08 -18.86 -14.01
CA ILE A 27 2.40 -18.72 -12.59
C ILE A 27 1.15 -18.93 -11.73
N LYS A 28 1.36 -19.50 -10.55
CA LYS A 28 0.33 -19.65 -9.53
C LYS A 28 0.29 -18.39 -8.67
N LEU A 29 -0.79 -17.62 -8.76
CA LEU A 29 -0.92 -16.32 -8.10
C LEU A 29 -1.14 -16.43 -6.58
N LEU A 30 -1.59 -17.58 -6.09
CA LEU A 30 -1.97 -17.86 -4.71
C LEU A 30 -1.31 -19.17 -4.21
N ASP A 31 -0.09 -19.50 -4.63
CA ASP A 31 0.53 -20.82 -4.33
C ASP A 31 0.74 -21.06 -2.82
N ASN A 32 0.93 -19.99 -2.04
CA ASN A 32 1.19 -20.06 -0.59
C ASN A 32 -0.02 -19.65 0.27
N ALA A 33 -1.17 -19.38 -0.35
CA ALA A 33 -2.36 -18.96 0.38
C ALA A 33 -2.79 -20.04 1.38
N SER A 34 -3.13 -19.64 2.61
CA SER A 34 -3.48 -20.52 3.71
C SER A 34 -4.95 -20.31 4.14
N PRO A 35 -5.91 -20.95 3.44
CA PRO A 35 -7.33 -20.85 3.76
C PRO A 35 -7.69 -21.49 5.11
N GLU A 36 -6.77 -22.25 5.72
CA GLU A 36 -6.96 -22.83 7.04
C GLU A 36 -6.66 -21.86 8.20
N THR A 37 -5.95 -20.77 7.93
CA THR A 37 -5.48 -19.82 8.97
C THR A 37 -6.09 -18.43 8.85
N CYS A 38 -6.69 -18.09 7.70
CA CYS A 38 -7.27 -16.78 7.45
C CYS A 38 -8.42 -16.85 6.45
N ALA A 39 -9.35 -15.91 6.56
CA ALA A 39 -10.47 -15.76 5.63
C ALA A 39 -10.02 -15.07 4.34
N LEU A 40 -10.58 -15.50 3.20
CA LEU A 40 -10.38 -14.84 1.91
C LEU A 40 -11.21 -13.56 1.81
N ALA A 41 -10.54 -12.43 1.56
CA ALA A 41 -11.15 -11.14 1.27
C ALA A 41 -11.35 -10.95 -0.24
N LEU A 42 -12.55 -10.51 -0.63
CA LEU A 42 -12.88 -10.07 -1.98
C LEU A 42 -13.10 -8.57 -1.99
N TYR A 43 -12.38 -7.88 -2.87
CA TYR A 43 -12.44 -6.43 -3.00
C TYR A 43 -13.20 -6.04 -4.26
N TYR A 44 -13.90 -4.93 -4.18
CA TYR A 44 -14.51 -4.21 -5.30
C TYR A 44 -14.17 -2.73 -5.17
N PHE A 45 -13.75 -2.10 -6.26
CA PHE A 45 -13.49 -0.67 -6.32
C PHE A 45 -14.14 -0.07 -7.56
N ASP A 46 -15.05 0.89 -7.37
CA ASP A 46 -15.81 1.52 -8.46
C ASP A 46 -15.20 2.81 -9.02
N GLY A 47 -14.11 3.29 -8.40
CA GLY A 47 -13.49 4.58 -8.70
C GLY A 47 -13.71 5.64 -7.62
N GLU A 48 -14.63 5.41 -6.69
CA GLU A 48 -14.94 6.29 -5.57
C GLU A 48 -14.90 5.58 -4.23
N LYS A 49 -15.29 4.30 -4.17
CA LYS A 49 -15.40 3.51 -2.94
C LYS A 49 -14.80 2.13 -3.09
N THR A 50 -14.20 1.65 -2.01
CA THR A 50 -13.75 0.27 -1.84
C THR A 50 -14.74 -0.50 -0.99
N GLU A 51 -15.24 -1.62 -1.51
CA GLU A 51 -16.05 -2.58 -0.76
C GLU A 51 -15.28 -3.87 -0.54
N ILE A 52 -15.35 -4.42 0.67
CA ILE A 52 -14.66 -5.65 1.07
C ILE A 52 -15.70 -6.64 1.55
N LYS A 53 -15.74 -7.83 0.94
CA LYS A 53 -16.52 -8.98 1.38
C LYS A 53 -15.61 -10.11 1.84
N TRP A 54 -16.07 -10.90 2.79
CA TRP A 54 -15.31 -12.02 3.33
C TRP A 54 -15.93 -13.37 2.97
N ILE A 55 -15.07 -14.35 2.69
CA ILE A 55 -15.40 -15.76 2.60
C ILE A 55 -14.68 -16.46 3.75
N PHE A 56 -15.44 -17.17 4.58
CA PHE A 56 -14.95 -17.90 5.76
C PHE A 56 -15.07 -19.42 5.62
N ASP A 57 -15.68 -19.90 4.53
CA ASP A 57 -15.87 -21.31 4.28
C ASP A 57 -14.61 -21.87 3.62
N GLN A 58 -13.84 -22.64 4.38
CA GLN A 58 -12.55 -23.17 3.93
C GLN A 58 -12.65 -23.97 2.61
N GLU A 59 -13.70 -24.77 2.41
CA GLU A 59 -13.88 -25.55 1.17
C GLU A 59 -14.10 -24.62 -0.04
N GLU A 60 -14.88 -23.54 0.13
CA GLU A 60 -15.06 -22.51 -0.88
C GLU A 60 -13.75 -21.76 -1.17
N GLU A 61 -12.98 -21.41 -0.14
CA GLU A 61 -11.69 -20.73 -0.27
C GLU A 61 -10.67 -21.59 -1.03
N GLU A 62 -10.49 -22.85 -0.64
CA GLU A 62 -9.62 -23.82 -1.30
C GLU A 62 -9.96 -23.95 -2.79
N LYS A 63 -11.25 -24.01 -3.12
CA LYS A 63 -11.73 -24.08 -4.50
C LYS A 63 -11.37 -22.82 -5.29
N ILE A 64 -11.56 -21.63 -4.72
CA ILE A 64 -11.22 -20.36 -5.37
C ILE A 64 -9.71 -20.29 -5.64
N ILE A 65 -8.90 -20.64 -4.63
CA ILE A 65 -7.43 -20.67 -4.74
C ILE A 65 -7.01 -21.65 -5.85
N GLU A 66 -7.58 -22.85 -5.89
CA GLU A 66 -7.27 -23.84 -6.91
C GLU A 66 -7.65 -23.36 -8.32
N GLU A 67 -8.82 -22.74 -8.49
CA GLU A 67 -9.27 -22.17 -9.76
C GLU A 67 -8.31 -21.07 -10.27
N ILE A 68 -7.87 -20.18 -9.39
CA ILE A 68 -6.96 -19.07 -9.73
C ILE A 68 -5.55 -19.59 -10.02
N ASN A 69 -5.04 -20.55 -9.26
CA ASN A 69 -3.72 -21.15 -9.48
C ASN A 69 -3.65 -21.98 -10.77
N LYS A 70 -4.79 -22.44 -11.30
CA LYS A 70 -4.88 -23.12 -12.61
C LYS A 70 -4.94 -22.16 -13.80
N LEU A 71 -5.01 -20.85 -13.58
CA LEU A 71 -5.06 -19.88 -14.68
C LEU A 71 -3.78 -19.96 -15.52
N ASN A 72 -3.96 -19.94 -16.85
CA ASN A 72 -2.85 -19.77 -17.79
C ASN A 72 -2.43 -18.29 -17.84
N THR A 73 -1.81 -17.83 -16.77
CA THR A 73 -1.29 -16.47 -16.61
C THR A 73 -0.09 -16.24 -17.54
N LYS A 74 -0.05 -15.06 -18.15
CA LYS A 74 1.08 -14.62 -18.99
C LYS A 74 1.60 -13.31 -18.45
N GLN A 75 2.92 -13.19 -18.30
CA GLN A 75 3.54 -11.91 -17.97
C GLN A 75 3.05 -10.83 -18.94
N ALA A 76 2.67 -9.68 -18.40
CA ALA A 76 2.32 -8.49 -19.15
C ALA A 76 3.34 -7.38 -18.87
N ASP A 77 3.35 -6.37 -19.75
CA ASP A 77 4.12 -5.15 -19.56
C ASP A 77 3.53 -4.36 -18.38
N SER A 78 4.37 -3.92 -17.44
CA SER A 78 3.92 -3.20 -16.25
C SER A 78 3.27 -1.85 -16.59
N SER A 79 3.67 -1.20 -17.69
CA SER A 79 3.05 0.06 -18.15
C SER A 79 1.54 -0.07 -18.44
N LYS A 80 1.03 -1.30 -18.60
CA LYS A 80 -0.41 -1.55 -18.81
C LYS A 80 -1.28 -1.16 -17.62
N ILE A 81 -0.70 -0.96 -16.44
CA ILE A 81 -1.45 -0.49 -15.26
C ILE A 81 -1.90 0.97 -15.39
N GLU A 82 -1.25 1.77 -16.25
CA GLU A 82 -1.67 3.16 -16.55
C GLU A 82 -3.03 3.23 -17.25
N ASP A 83 -3.40 2.17 -17.98
CA ASP A 83 -4.60 2.11 -18.82
C ASP A 83 -5.81 1.45 -18.11
N ILE A 84 -5.70 1.10 -16.82
CA ILE A 84 -6.74 0.34 -16.14
C ILE A 84 -8.04 1.11 -16.02
N LYS A 85 -9.15 0.35 -16.08
CA LYS A 85 -10.49 0.89 -15.97
C LYS A 85 -11.19 0.30 -14.77
N VAL A 86 -11.88 1.17 -14.04
CA VAL A 86 -12.83 0.78 -13.01
C VAL A 86 -14.13 0.26 -13.67
N PRO A 87 -14.88 -0.66 -13.02
CA PRO A 87 -14.58 -1.21 -11.70
C PRO A 87 -13.44 -2.22 -11.71
N CYS A 88 -12.73 -2.25 -10.60
CA CYS A 88 -11.67 -3.17 -10.28
C CYS A 88 -12.13 -4.16 -9.20
N TYR A 89 -11.53 -5.34 -9.16
CA TYR A 89 -11.79 -6.37 -8.16
C TYR A 89 -10.47 -6.84 -7.56
N GLY A 90 -10.46 -7.35 -6.34
CA GLY A 90 -9.22 -7.83 -5.74
C GLY A 90 -9.43 -9.05 -4.85
N ILE A 91 -8.32 -9.67 -4.47
CA ILE A 91 -8.27 -10.75 -3.49
C ILE A 91 -7.21 -10.40 -2.45
N GLY A 92 -7.53 -10.65 -1.19
CA GLY A 92 -6.59 -10.66 -0.08
C GLY A 92 -6.70 -11.98 0.68
N ILE A 93 -5.57 -12.58 1.03
CA ILE A 93 -5.48 -13.75 1.90
C ILE A 93 -4.06 -13.81 2.46
N SER A 94 -3.84 -14.41 3.63
CA SER A 94 -2.48 -14.60 4.16
C SER A 94 -1.92 -15.97 3.80
N ASP A 95 -0.60 -16.09 3.83
CA ASP A 95 0.06 -17.38 3.94
C ASP A 95 0.07 -17.90 5.39
N LYS A 96 0.61 -19.11 5.58
CA LYS A 96 0.71 -19.78 6.88
C LYS A 96 1.55 -19.03 7.92
N ASP A 97 2.43 -18.13 7.48
CA ASP A 97 3.32 -17.35 8.32
C ASP A 97 2.67 -15.99 8.66
N GLY A 98 1.46 -15.73 8.13
CA GLY A 98 0.68 -14.52 8.34
C GLY A 98 1.00 -13.39 7.35
N GLU A 99 1.88 -13.63 6.37
CA GLU A 99 2.23 -12.63 5.36
C GLU A 99 1.09 -12.47 4.36
N GLU A 100 0.73 -11.23 4.09
CA GLU A 100 -0.41 -10.91 3.22
C GLU A 100 -0.09 -11.15 1.74
N ILE A 101 -1.02 -11.81 1.05
CA ILE A 101 -1.07 -12.00 -0.39
C ILE A 101 -2.21 -11.14 -0.95
N CYS A 102 -1.85 -9.99 -1.52
CA CYS A 102 -2.77 -9.06 -2.16
C CYS A 102 -2.69 -9.15 -3.69
N LEU A 103 -3.83 -9.34 -4.35
CA LEU A 103 -3.96 -9.32 -5.80
C LEU A 103 -4.99 -8.26 -6.22
N SER A 104 -4.59 -7.35 -7.10
CA SER A 104 -5.52 -6.46 -7.80
C SER A 104 -5.90 -7.06 -9.14
N TYR A 105 -7.13 -6.86 -9.57
CA TYR A 105 -7.65 -7.31 -10.86
C TYR A 105 -8.47 -6.23 -11.55
N CYS A 106 -7.90 -5.64 -12.60
CA CYS A 106 -8.55 -4.61 -13.39
C CYS A 106 -8.40 -4.94 -14.88
N ASP A 107 -9.49 -4.92 -15.64
CA ASP A 107 -9.49 -5.15 -17.10
C ASP A 107 -8.69 -6.40 -17.57
N GLY A 108 -8.77 -7.50 -16.81
CA GLY A 108 -8.07 -8.75 -17.16
C GLY A 108 -6.59 -8.79 -16.79
N LEU A 109 -6.08 -7.77 -16.11
CA LEU A 109 -4.73 -7.69 -15.57
C LEU A 109 -4.74 -7.99 -14.08
N TRP A 110 -3.83 -8.85 -13.66
CA TRP A 110 -3.53 -9.15 -12.27
C TRP A 110 -2.27 -8.40 -11.87
N LEU A 111 -2.32 -7.66 -10.77
CA LEU A 111 -1.18 -6.98 -10.16
C LEU A 111 -0.86 -7.67 -8.83
N THR A 112 0.39 -8.05 -8.62
CA THR A 112 0.88 -8.56 -7.35
C THR A 112 1.50 -7.45 -6.51
N LYS A 113 1.66 -7.69 -5.19
CA LYS A 113 2.31 -6.76 -4.26
C LYS A 113 3.73 -6.33 -4.65
N ASP A 114 4.44 -7.18 -5.38
CA ASP A 114 5.80 -6.89 -5.86
C ASP A 114 5.82 -6.07 -7.18
N GLY A 115 4.65 -5.62 -7.67
CA GLY A 115 4.55 -4.84 -8.91
C GLY A 115 4.54 -5.67 -10.19
N ASN A 116 4.44 -7.00 -10.10
CA ASN A 116 4.39 -7.85 -11.29
C ASN A 116 2.97 -7.87 -11.88
N VAL A 117 2.90 -7.78 -13.21
CA VAL A 117 1.63 -7.73 -13.94
C VAL A 117 1.46 -8.97 -14.80
N TYR A 118 0.30 -9.61 -14.69
CA TYR A 118 -0.05 -10.81 -15.45
C TYR A 118 -1.40 -10.66 -16.13
N LYS A 119 -1.56 -11.33 -17.27
CA LYS A 119 -2.81 -11.38 -18.01
C LYS A 119 -3.45 -12.76 -17.89
N ALA A 120 -4.64 -12.80 -17.33
CA ALA A 120 -5.52 -13.97 -17.33
C ALA A 120 -6.98 -13.55 -17.12
N LYS A 121 -7.91 -14.25 -17.79
CA LYS A 121 -9.33 -14.00 -17.60
C LYS A 121 -9.84 -14.80 -16.40
N TYR A 122 -10.51 -14.13 -15.48
CA TYR A 122 -11.25 -14.74 -14.39
C TYR A 122 -12.46 -13.86 -14.07
N ASN A 123 -13.57 -14.46 -13.64
CA ASN A 123 -14.79 -13.71 -13.39
C ASN A 123 -14.94 -13.37 -11.91
N LEU A 124 -14.08 -12.47 -11.41
CA LEU A 124 -14.17 -12.00 -10.03
C LEU A 124 -15.49 -11.30 -9.74
N LYS A 125 -16.09 -10.62 -10.71
CA LYS A 125 -17.42 -10.05 -10.56
C LYS A 125 -18.44 -11.10 -10.15
N LYS A 126 -18.50 -12.22 -10.87
CA LYS A 126 -19.44 -13.30 -10.56
C LYS A 126 -19.19 -13.89 -9.17
N LEU A 127 -17.91 -14.01 -8.79
CA LEU A 127 -17.52 -14.45 -7.45
C LEU A 127 -18.00 -13.45 -6.38
N TYR A 128 -17.71 -12.17 -6.56
CA TYR A 128 -18.14 -11.09 -5.66
C TYR A 128 -19.67 -10.97 -5.52
N ASP A 129 -20.40 -11.07 -6.63
CA ASP A 129 -21.87 -11.00 -6.67
C ASP A 129 -22.54 -12.17 -5.94
N LYS A 130 -21.92 -13.37 -5.95
CA LYS A 130 -22.49 -14.57 -5.29
C LYS A 130 -22.18 -14.63 -3.80
N THR A 131 -21.15 -13.91 -3.33
CA THR A 131 -20.74 -13.92 -1.92
C THR A 131 -21.84 -13.29 -1.06
N SER A 132 -22.28 -14.05 -0.05
CA SER A 132 -23.40 -13.71 0.83
C SER A 132 -23.06 -12.64 1.86
N ASP A 133 -21.77 -12.45 2.17
CA ASP A 133 -21.32 -11.38 3.06
C ASP A 133 -21.74 -10.01 2.51
N THR A 134 -22.29 -9.17 3.39
CA THR A 134 -22.74 -7.83 3.02
C THR A 134 -21.59 -6.84 2.91
N GLY A 135 -20.42 -7.21 3.45
CA GLY A 135 -19.20 -6.45 3.37
C GLY A 135 -19.20 -5.14 4.14
N ASN A 136 -18.07 -4.45 4.07
CA ASN A 136 -17.89 -3.08 4.53
C ASN A 136 -17.54 -2.19 3.34
N SER A 137 -17.98 -0.93 3.38
CA SER A 137 -17.73 0.06 2.33
C SER A 137 -16.93 1.23 2.92
N TYR A 138 -15.92 1.67 2.19
CA TYR A 138 -14.98 2.72 2.57
C TYR A 138 -14.81 3.71 1.42
N ASP A 139 -14.64 4.98 1.75
CA ASP A 139 -14.40 6.02 0.74
C ASP A 139 -12.95 5.95 0.22
N GLY A 140 -12.80 6.15 -1.09
CA GLY A 140 -11.53 6.09 -1.80
C GLY A 140 -11.02 4.65 -2.04
N GLY A 141 -9.88 4.56 -2.71
CA GLY A 141 -9.22 3.30 -3.02
C GLY A 141 -8.14 2.88 -2.01
N LEU A 142 -7.98 3.57 -0.87
CA LEU A 142 -6.87 3.36 0.06
C LEU A 142 -6.75 1.92 0.58
N LEU A 143 -7.89 1.26 0.81
CA LEU A 143 -7.95 -0.12 1.30
C LEU A 143 -7.98 -1.16 0.18
N TYR A 144 -7.93 -0.74 -1.08
CA TYR A 144 -7.91 -1.66 -2.20
C TYR A 144 -6.52 -2.32 -2.33
N PRO A 145 -6.43 -3.61 -2.70
CA PRO A 145 -5.16 -4.31 -2.87
C PRO A 145 -4.21 -3.55 -3.77
N ASN A 146 -2.98 -3.36 -3.32
CA ASN A 146 -1.91 -2.63 -4.04
C ASN A 146 -2.23 -1.16 -4.34
N ALA A 147 -3.08 -0.51 -3.52
CA ALA A 147 -3.38 0.93 -3.63
C ALA A 147 -2.13 1.81 -3.74
N ALA A 148 -1.04 1.46 -3.03
CA ALA A 148 0.22 2.21 -3.10
C ALA A 148 0.87 2.19 -4.48
N LEU A 149 0.83 1.06 -5.18
CA LEU A 149 1.35 0.93 -6.53
C LEU A 149 0.41 1.56 -7.55
N LEU A 150 -0.90 1.34 -7.41
CA LEU A 150 -1.90 1.85 -8.34
C LEU A 150 -2.04 3.37 -8.26
N GLY A 151 -1.91 3.93 -7.06
CA GLY A 151 -2.02 5.36 -6.81
C GLY A 151 -0.90 6.20 -7.42
N GLU A 152 0.24 5.58 -7.76
CA GLU A 152 1.31 6.25 -8.53
C GLU A 152 0.85 6.62 -9.95
N TYR A 153 -0.14 5.89 -10.48
CA TYR A 153 -0.68 6.09 -11.83
C TYR A 153 -2.07 6.73 -11.82
N ASP A 154 -2.85 6.48 -10.76
CA ASP A 154 -4.22 6.96 -10.66
C ASP A 154 -4.56 7.32 -9.20
N VAL A 155 -4.64 8.63 -8.94
CA VAL A 155 -4.88 9.20 -7.60
C VAL A 155 -6.17 8.69 -6.93
N ARG A 156 -7.11 8.10 -7.66
CA ARG A 156 -8.33 7.51 -7.10
C ARG A 156 -8.03 6.35 -6.14
N PHE A 157 -6.85 5.73 -6.23
CA PHE A 157 -6.41 4.72 -5.27
C PHE A 157 -5.86 5.30 -3.96
N TYR A 158 -5.72 6.62 -3.87
CA TYR A 158 -5.50 7.31 -2.61
C TYR A 158 -6.83 7.78 -2.00
N GLN A 159 -6.80 8.16 -0.72
CA GLN A 159 -7.97 8.75 -0.07
C GLN A 159 -7.82 10.27 -0.05
N LYS A 160 -8.71 10.97 -0.77
CA LYS A 160 -8.83 12.42 -0.65
C LYS A 160 -9.28 12.78 0.76
N VAL A 161 -8.63 13.76 1.37
CA VAL A 161 -8.94 14.25 2.72
C VAL A 161 -9.08 15.76 2.74
N GLU A 162 -9.81 16.25 3.74
CA GLU A 162 -9.96 17.68 4.00
C GLU A 162 -8.67 18.30 4.56
N ASP A 163 -8.65 19.63 4.67
CA ASP A 163 -7.52 20.33 5.23
C ASP A 163 -7.51 20.23 6.76
N PHE A 164 -6.36 19.92 7.35
CA PHE A 164 -6.18 19.89 8.79
C PHE A 164 -5.37 21.10 9.23
N PRO A 165 -5.78 21.80 10.30
CA PRO A 165 -5.05 22.96 10.78
C PRO A 165 -3.76 22.56 11.51
N SER A 166 -2.80 23.47 11.60
CA SER A 166 -1.63 23.30 12.46
C SER A 166 -1.95 23.51 13.96
N GLU A 167 -3.15 24.01 14.28
CA GLU A 167 -3.59 24.24 15.66
C GLU A 167 -5.09 23.99 15.81
N LYS A 168 -5.47 23.30 16.89
CA LYS A 168 -6.85 23.00 17.26
C LYS A 168 -6.93 22.85 18.78
N ASN A 169 -7.92 23.50 19.40
CA ASN A 169 -8.13 23.46 20.87
C ASN A 169 -6.88 23.85 21.68
N ASN A 170 -6.10 24.81 21.18
CA ASN A 170 -4.80 25.24 21.74
C ASN A 170 -3.75 24.10 21.83
N ILE A 171 -3.93 23.02 21.07
CA ILE A 171 -2.86 22.07 20.76
C ILE A 171 -2.34 22.45 19.37
N SER A 172 -1.03 22.68 19.25
CA SER A 172 -0.39 22.98 17.97
C SER A 172 0.59 21.90 17.57
N MET A 173 0.73 21.71 16.26
CA MET A 173 1.73 20.82 15.65
C MET A 173 2.54 21.59 14.62
N SER A 174 3.85 21.37 14.60
CA SER A 174 4.76 21.99 13.62
C SER A 174 5.86 21.04 13.19
N PHE A 175 6.30 21.17 11.95
CA PHE A 175 7.48 20.47 11.44
C PHE A 175 8.75 20.98 12.14
N VAL A 176 9.64 20.05 12.52
CA VAL A 176 10.93 20.36 13.15
C VAL A 176 12.06 20.09 12.17
N SER A 177 12.19 18.84 11.71
CA SER A 177 13.27 18.41 10.83
C SER A 177 12.89 17.16 10.03
N MET A 178 13.66 16.91 8.98
CA MET A 178 13.62 15.66 8.23
C MET A 178 15.06 15.21 7.98
N GLU A 179 15.35 13.97 8.37
CA GLU A 179 16.63 13.30 8.12
C GLU A 179 16.32 11.91 7.55
N ASP A 180 16.78 11.63 6.33
CA ASP A 180 16.43 10.44 5.57
C ASP A 180 14.90 10.22 5.47
N ASN A 181 14.39 9.10 5.99
CA ASN A 181 12.96 8.77 6.04
C ASN A 181 12.35 9.04 7.42
N ILE A 182 12.97 9.91 8.22
CA ILE A 182 12.48 10.25 9.56
C ILE A 182 12.09 11.72 9.55
N VAL A 183 10.82 11.99 9.86
CA VAL A 183 10.29 13.33 10.09
C VAL A 183 10.08 13.52 11.57
N THR A 184 10.61 14.62 12.12
CA THR A 184 10.31 15.04 13.49
C THR A 184 9.28 16.17 13.45
N VAL A 185 8.20 16.01 14.21
CA VAL A 185 7.19 17.06 14.45
C VAL A 185 7.17 17.42 15.93
N SER A 186 6.83 18.66 16.26
CA SER A 186 6.61 19.08 17.64
C SER A 186 5.13 19.25 17.89
N LEU A 187 4.65 18.67 18.99
CA LEU A 187 3.34 18.93 19.56
C LEU A 187 3.48 19.83 20.78
N LYS A 188 2.67 20.88 20.87
CA LYS A 188 2.63 21.78 22.02
C LYS A 188 1.22 21.88 22.58
N ASN A 189 1.08 21.71 23.89
CA ASN A 189 -0.20 21.74 24.58
C ASN A 189 -0.38 23.04 25.38
N ASP A 190 -1.04 24.03 24.79
CA ASP A 190 -1.42 25.27 25.47
C ASP A 190 -2.90 25.25 25.93
N SER A 191 -3.53 24.07 25.99
CA SER A 191 -4.97 23.94 26.28
C SER A 191 -5.35 24.20 27.75
N GLY A 192 -4.39 24.12 28.66
CA GLY A 192 -4.63 24.18 30.11
C GLY A 192 -5.18 22.88 30.71
N ALA A 193 -5.30 21.82 29.91
CA ALA A 193 -5.61 20.47 30.34
C ALA A 193 -4.60 19.48 29.75
N ASP A 194 -4.49 18.31 30.35
CA ASP A 194 -3.63 17.26 29.83
C ASP A 194 -4.16 16.69 28.51
N PHE A 195 -3.26 16.39 27.59
CA PHE A 195 -3.58 15.84 26.27
C PHE A 195 -3.05 14.41 26.14
N PHE A 196 -3.86 13.51 25.58
CA PHE A 196 -3.49 12.12 25.30
C PHE A 196 -3.67 11.82 23.82
N TYR A 197 -2.73 11.09 23.23
CA TYR A 197 -2.71 10.76 21.80
C TYR A 197 -2.01 9.43 21.52
N GLY A 198 -2.23 8.85 20.34
CA GLY A 198 -1.59 7.59 19.94
C GLY A 198 -0.24 7.75 19.24
N GLU A 199 0.46 6.66 18.91
CA GLU A 199 1.64 6.71 18.02
C GLU A 199 1.27 6.92 16.55
N TYR A 200 0.06 6.50 16.15
CA TYR A 200 -0.40 6.58 14.77
C TYR A 200 -0.27 7.99 14.17
N PHE A 201 0.09 8.03 12.89
CA PHE A 201 0.06 9.21 12.05
C PHE A 201 -0.29 8.79 10.62
N SER A 202 -0.86 9.71 9.83
CA SER A 202 -1.03 9.52 8.39
C SER A 202 -0.05 10.39 7.60
N LEU A 203 0.59 9.82 6.58
CA LEU A 203 1.37 10.61 5.61
C LEU A 203 0.45 11.04 4.48
N GLN A 204 0.42 12.35 4.21
CA GLN A 204 -0.43 12.91 3.17
C GLN A 204 0.40 13.72 2.17
N LYS A 205 0.09 13.58 0.88
CA LYS A 205 0.75 14.30 -0.23
C LYS A 205 -0.21 15.29 -0.84
N LYS A 206 0.29 16.46 -1.23
CA LYS A 206 -0.47 17.44 -2.01
C LYS A 206 -0.34 17.12 -3.50
N ILE A 207 -1.47 16.88 -4.15
CA ILE A 207 -1.56 16.56 -5.58
C ILE A 207 -2.64 17.48 -6.18
N ASP A 208 -2.26 18.28 -7.18
CA ASP A 208 -3.15 19.24 -7.84
C ASP A 208 -3.93 20.18 -6.89
N GLY A 209 -3.28 20.56 -5.78
CA GLY A 209 -3.84 21.46 -4.77
C GLY A 209 -4.70 20.77 -3.70
N GLU A 210 -4.93 19.47 -3.83
CA GLU A 210 -5.75 18.66 -2.93
C GLU A 210 -4.88 17.71 -2.10
N TRP A 211 -5.35 17.33 -0.91
CA TRP A 211 -4.63 16.45 0.00
C TRP A 211 -5.09 15.01 -0.11
N TYR A 212 -4.13 14.09 -0.16
CA TYR A 212 -4.39 12.66 -0.26
C TYR A 212 -3.58 11.89 0.79
N VAL A 213 -4.24 10.99 1.52
CA VAL A 213 -3.57 10.00 2.36
C VAL A 213 -2.87 9.00 1.45
N LEU A 214 -1.57 8.82 1.66
CA LEU A 214 -0.82 7.79 0.98
C LEU A 214 -0.97 6.45 1.73
N PRO A 215 -1.19 5.33 1.04
CA PRO A 215 -1.07 4.01 1.62
C PRO A 215 0.41 3.65 1.85
N MET A 216 0.66 2.79 2.83
CA MET A 216 1.97 2.17 3.02
C MET A 216 2.24 1.16 1.89
N LYS A 217 3.51 1.00 1.51
CA LYS A 217 3.97 -0.03 0.58
C LYS A 217 4.35 -1.33 1.30
N MET A 218 4.74 -1.24 2.57
CA MET A 218 5.02 -2.40 3.42
C MET A 218 3.72 -2.94 4.04
N THR A 219 3.53 -4.26 4.00
CA THR A 219 2.34 -4.95 4.52
C THR A 219 2.49 -5.41 5.98
N ASN A 220 3.72 -5.52 6.49
CA ASN A 220 4.02 -5.97 7.86
C ASN A 220 4.44 -4.82 8.79
N TRP A 221 3.86 -3.64 8.56
CA TRP A 221 4.08 -2.47 9.42
C TRP A 221 2.88 -2.24 10.33
N GLY A 222 3.14 -1.83 11.57
CA GLY A 222 2.11 -1.49 12.54
C GLY A 222 2.59 -0.39 13.47
N TYR A 223 1.63 0.20 14.18
CA TYR A 223 1.88 1.16 15.26
C TYR A 223 1.60 0.47 16.60
N THR A 224 2.32 0.87 17.64
CA THR A 224 1.97 0.42 18.99
C THR A 224 0.66 1.08 19.39
N ASP A 225 -0.30 0.30 19.87
CA ASP A 225 -1.50 0.84 20.48
C ASP A 225 -1.17 1.29 21.91
N ILE A 226 -0.84 2.57 22.06
CA ILE A 226 -0.40 3.18 23.30
C ILE A 226 -0.94 4.61 23.43
N GLY A 227 -1.32 5.00 24.64
CA GLY A 227 -1.65 6.38 24.97
C GLY A 227 -0.42 7.14 25.46
N LEU A 228 0.07 8.07 24.64
CA LEU A 228 1.09 9.05 24.99
C LEU A 228 0.45 10.19 25.77
N TYR A 229 1.21 10.79 26.68
CA TYR A 229 0.75 11.82 27.61
C TYR A 229 1.55 13.11 27.43
N LEU A 230 0.86 14.21 27.15
CA LEU A 230 1.44 15.55 27.03
C LEU A 230 0.75 16.50 28.03
N PRO A 231 1.43 16.85 29.14
CA PRO A 231 0.88 17.75 30.15
C PRO A 231 0.53 19.13 29.60
N ALA A 232 -0.39 19.83 30.28
CA ALA A 232 -0.68 21.23 30.01
C ALA A 232 0.59 22.11 30.12
N GLY A 233 0.83 22.94 29.12
CA GLY A 233 1.95 23.87 29.03
C GLY A 233 3.25 23.27 28.46
N GLU A 234 3.28 21.97 28.21
CA GLU A 234 4.49 21.26 27.75
C GLU A 234 4.51 21.07 26.22
N SER A 235 5.65 20.59 25.72
CA SER A 235 5.83 20.18 24.32
C SER A 235 6.50 18.82 24.23
N SER A 236 6.20 18.08 23.18
CA SER A 236 6.84 16.81 22.82
C SER A 236 7.35 16.88 21.38
N GLU A 237 8.44 16.17 21.09
CA GLU A 237 8.88 15.88 19.73
C GLU A 237 8.51 14.43 19.39
N GLU A 238 7.83 14.26 18.26
CA GLU A 238 7.35 12.97 17.78
C GLU A 238 8.14 12.56 16.53
N ILE A 239 8.56 11.29 16.52
CA ILE A 239 9.35 10.71 15.43
C ILE A 239 8.42 9.93 14.50
N CYS A 240 8.25 10.42 13.28
CA CYS A 240 7.44 9.80 12.24
C CYS A 240 8.35 9.06 11.24
N ASN A 241 8.38 7.73 11.33
CA ASN A 241 9.16 6.89 10.41
C ASN A 241 8.40 6.64 9.10
N LEU A 242 8.90 7.20 8.00
CA LEU A 242 8.31 7.12 6.67
C LEU A 242 8.79 5.92 5.84
N THR A 243 9.69 5.08 6.38
CA THR A 243 10.18 3.86 5.72
C THR A 243 9.08 2.99 5.11
N PRO A 244 7.90 2.79 5.75
CA PRO A 244 6.82 1.95 5.20
C PRO A 244 6.24 2.46 3.89
N TYR A 245 6.39 3.74 3.58
CA TYR A 245 5.90 4.36 2.35
C TYR A 245 6.89 4.20 1.18
N GLY A 246 8.07 3.64 1.44
CA GLY A 246 9.13 3.45 0.45
C GLY A 246 9.79 4.77 0.03
N THR A 247 10.32 4.80 -1.19
CA THR A 247 10.91 6.03 -1.74
C THR A 247 9.81 7.04 -2.07
N LEU A 248 9.93 8.24 -1.50
CA LEU A 248 9.02 9.35 -1.72
C LEU A 248 9.57 10.27 -2.82
N GLU A 249 8.67 10.75 -3.67
CA GLU A 249 9.00 11.75 -4.68
C GLU A 249 9.13 13.15 -4.08
N LYS A 250 9.66 14.08 -4.88
CA LYS A 250 9.66 15.50 -4.52
C LYS A 250 8.24 16.03 -4.45
N GLY A 251 8.00 16.93 -3.51
CA GLY A 251 6.72 17.63 -3.38
C GLY A 251 6.40 18.04 -1.94
N THR A 252 5.20 18.58 -1.80
CA THR A 252 4.63 19.02 -0.52
C THR A 252 3.92 17.85 0.16
N TYR A 253 4.29 17.60 1.41
CA TYR A 253 3.73 16.57 2.25
C TYR A 253 3.26 17.17 3.58
N ARG A 254 2.45 16.42 4.31
CA ARG A 254 2.19 16.68 5.72
C ARG A 254 2.07 15.40 6.51
N ILE A 255 2.48 15.48 7.77
CA ILE A 255 2.08 14.51 8.79
C ILE A 255 0.76 15.00 9.35
N GLU A 256 -0.26 14.15 9.34
CA GLU A 256 -1.47 14.38 10.11
C GLU A 256 -1.48 13.46 11.33
N LYS A 257 -1.88 14.04 12.46
CA LYS A 257 -1.94 13.38 13.75
C LYS A 257 -2.99 14.04 14.62
N GLU A 258 -3.97 13.27 15.10
CA GLU A 258 -5.05 13.74 15.98
C GLU A 258 -5.84 14.94 15.41
N GLY A 259 -5.99 15.01 14.08
CA GLY A 259 -6.65 16.12 13.39
C GLY A 259 -5.86 17.42 13.37
N LEU A 260 -4.55 17.36 13.62
CA LEU A 260 -3.57 18.42 13.38
C LEU A 260 -2.67 18.05 12.21
N ALA A 261 -2.11 19.05 11.51
CA ALA A 261 -1.13 18.81 10.45
C ALA A 261 0.12 19.67 10.56
N ALA A 262 1.24 19.06 10.17
CA ALA A 262 2.53 19.71 9.99
C ALA A 262 3.03 19.47 8.58
N GLU A 263 3.07 20.54 7.78
CA GLU A 263 3.54 20.49 6.39
C GLU A 263 5.07 20.50 6.31
N PHE A 264 5.61 19.80 5.32
CA PHE A 264 7.03 19.77 4.98
C PHE A 264 7.24 19.51 3.48
N GLU A 265 8.46 19.74 3.01
CA GLU A 265 8.82 19.64 1.59
C GLU A 265 9.95 18.63 1.39
N ILE A 266 9.77 17.72 0.42
CA ILE A 266 10.82 16.84 -0.07
C ILE A 266 11.40 17.45 -1.36
N LYS A 267 12.71 17.70 -1.36
CA LYS A 267 13.41 18.52 -2.38
C LYS A 267 14.20 17.75 -3.42
#